data_AF-A0A1S8TJ09-F1
#
_entry.id   AF-A0A1S8TJ09-F1
#
_cell.length_a   1.000
_cell.length_b   1.000
_cell.length_c   1.000
_cell.angle_alpha   90.00
_cell.angle_beta   90.00
_cell.angle_gamma   90.00
#
_symmetry.space_group_name_H-M   'P 1'
#
loop_
_entity.id
_entity.type
_entity.pdbx_description
1 polymer ?
#
loop_
_entity_poly.entity_id
_entity_poly.type
_entity_poly.pdbx_seq_one_letter_code
_entity_poly.pdbx_strand_id
1 'polypeptide(L)' 'MKNITETIDVRIYAPKDKRPAIFDTFNKLKSGETMELINDHDPRPLYDHFNVERPNEFEWEYLEQGPELWRIGIAKK' A
#
# COMPACT_ATOMS: atom_id res chain seq x y z
N MET A 1 -10.84 7.13 -12.90
CA MET A 1 -10.54 7.38 -11.48
C MET A 1 -10.59 6.02 -10.80
N LYS A 2 -9.45 5.49 -10.32
CA LYS A 2 -9.49 4.26 -9.50
C LYS A 2 -10.23 4.60 -8.21
N ASN A 3 -11.26 3.82 -7.88
CA ASN A 3 -12.01 4.03 -6.64
C ASN A 3 -11.18 3.44 -5.49
N ILE A 4 -10.64 4.33 -4.65
CA ILE A 4 -9.98 3.92 -3.41
C ILE A 4 -11.05 3.37 -2.47
N THR A 5 -10.94 2.10 -2.14
CA THR A 5 -11.88 1.36 -1.29
C THR A 5 -11.47 1.45 0.17
N GLU A 6 -10.17 1.39 0.45
CA GLU A 6 -9.61 1.50 1.80
C GLU A 6 -8.42 2.47 1.81
N THR A 7 -8.15 3.09 2.95
CA THR A 7 -6.97 3.95 3.13
C THR A 7 -6.29 3.59 4.44
N ILE A 8 -4.98 3.35 4.39
CA ILE A 8 -4.15 3.09 5.55
C ILE A 8 -3.06 4.16 5.66
N ASP A 9 -3.08 4.88 6.77
CA ASP A 9 -1.97 5.76 7.15
C ASP A 9 -1.01 4.98 8.05
N VAL A 10 0.16 4.62 7.53
CA VAL A 10 1.12 3.82 8.30
C VAL A 10 1.96 4.67 9.26
N ARG A 11 1.88 6.00 9.19
CA ARG A 11 2.64 6.91 10.05
C ARG A 11 2.15 6.85 11.50
N ILE A 12 0.91 6.43 11.72
CA ILE A 12 0.33 6.27 13.07
C ILE A 12 0.76 4.95 13.75
N TYR A 13 1.31 4.00 12.99
CA TYR A 13 1.70 2.69 13.50
C TYR A 13 3.19 2.67 13.88
N ALA A 14 3.52 1.93 14.93
CA ALA A 14 4.91 1.67 15.28
C ALA A 14 5.62 0.89 14.16
N PRO A 15 6.95 1.03 13.97
CA PRO A 15 7.67 0.43 12.84
C PRO A 15 7.43 -1.08 12.64
N LYS A 16 7.29 -1.82 13.74
CA LYS A 16 7.02 -3.26 13.72
C LYS A 16 5.60 -3.61 13.26
N ASP A 17 4.63 -2.71 13.48
CA ASP A 17 3.21 -2.93 13.23
C ASP A 17 2.78 -2.40 11.85
N LYS A 18 3.58 -1.51 11.24
CA LYS A 18 3.35 -0.98 9.88
C LYS A 18 3.13 -2.11 8.86
N ARG A 19 4.07 -3.07 8.79
CA ARG A 19 4.00 -4.15 7.79
C ARG A 19 2.78 -5.05 7.98
N PRO A 20 2.54 -5.64 9.17
CA PRO A 20 1.35 -6.45 9.41
C PRO A 20 0.06 -5.73 9.03
N ALA A 21 -0.09 -4.44 9.39
CA ALA A 21 -1.30 -3.68 9.10
C ALA A 21 -1.53 -3.51 7.59
N ILE A 22 -0.48 -3.19 6.82
CA ILE A 22 -0.59 -3.02 5.35
C ILE A 22 -1.03 -4.32 4.69
N PHE A 23 -0.40 -5.45 5.05
CA PHE A 23 -0.74 -6.74 4.46
C PHE A 23 -2.13 -7.21 4.88
N ASP A 24 -2.54 -6.95 6.13
CA ASP A 24 -3.88 -7.25 6.61
C ASP A 24 -4.95 -6.45 5.85
N THR A 25 -4.74 -5.14 5.64
CA THR A 25 -5.62 -4.31 4.81
C THR A 25 -5.67 -4.82 3.37
N PHE A 26 -4.52 -5.13 2.76
CA PHE A 26 -4.49 -5.67 1.39
C PHE A 26 -5.21 -7.02 1.28
N ASN A 27 -5.11 -7.88 2.30
CA ASN A 27 -5.79 -9.18 2.31
C ASN A 27 -7.31 -9.05 2.33
N LYS A 28 -7.84 -8.02 2.98
CA LYS A 28 -9.28 -7.72 3.06
C LYS A 28 -9.88 -7.22 1.75
N LEU A 29 -9.05 -6.66 0.87
CA LEU A 29 -9.51 -6.22 -0.46
C LEU A 29 -10.02 -7.40 -1.29
N LYS A 30 -11.02 -7.12 -2.12
CA LYS A 30 -11.46 -7.99 -3.22
C LYS A 30 -10.68 -7.66 -4.49
N SER A 31 -10.67 -8.60 -5.43
CA SER A 31 -10.12 -8.35 -6.77
C SER A 31 -10.82 -7.14 -7.41
N GLY A 32 -10.03 -6.22 -7.97
CA GLY A 32 -10.48 -4.94 -8.52
C GLY A 32 -10.55 -3.80 -7.50
N GLU A 33 -10.47 -4.06 -6.20
CA GLU A 33 -10.43 -3.01 -5.18
C GLU A 33 -9.01 -2.46 -5.00
N THR A 34 -8.93 -1.18 -4.65
CA THR A 34 -7.66 -0.46 -4.46
C THR A 34 -7.61 0.11 -3.06
N MET A 35 -6.50 -0.12 -2.35
CA MET A 35 -6.20 0.62 -1.12
C MET A 35 -5.20 1.75 -1.38
N GLU A 36 -5.32 2.82 -0.61
CA GLU A 36 -4.31 3.87 -0.54
C GLU A 36 -3.42 3.66 0.70
N LEU A 37 -2.12 3.63 0.48
CA LEU A 37 -1.08 3.61 1.50
C LEU A 37 -0.47 5.01 1.63
N ILE A 38 -0.51 5.57 2.83
CA ILE A 38 0.12 6.86 3.16
C ILE A 38 1.36 6.61 4.03
N ASN A 39 2.53 7.02 3.56
CA ASN A 39 3.82 6.82 4.23
C ASN A 39 4.62 8.14 4.34
N ASP A 40 5.53 8.19 5.32
CA ASP A 40 6.43 9.32 5.57
C ASP A 40 7.69 9.32 4.68
N HIS A 41 7.95 8.23 3.96
CA HIS A 41 9.07 8.08 3.05
C HIS A 41 8.70 7.17 1.87
N ASP A 42 9.61 7.10 0.89
CA ASP A 42 9.45 6.24 -0.28
C ASP A 42 9.36 4.74 0.09
N PRO A 43 8.27 4.05 -0.25
CA PRO A 43 8.03 2.65 0.12
C PRO A 43 8.61 1.61 -0.87
N ARG A 44 9.68 1.92 -1.63
CA ARG A 44 10.37 0.92 -2.47
C ARG A 44 10.63 -0.43 -1.76
N PRO A 45 11.16 -0.47 -0.52
CA PRO A 45 11.39 -1.76 0.16
C PRO A 45 10.11 -2.56 0.43
N LEU A 46 8.97 -1.88 0.52
CA LEU A 46 7.67 -2.53 0.68
C LEU A 46 7.17 -3.08 -0.65
N TYR A 47 7.38 -2.37 -1.76
CA TYR A 47 7.09 -2.86 -3.11
C TYR A 47 7.82 -4.18 -3.40
N ASP A 48 9.14 -4.24 -3.12
CA ASP A 48 9.92 -5.46 -3.32
C ASP A 48 9.38 -6.63 -2.48
N HIS A 49 8.97 -6.36 -1.24
CA HIS A 49 8.38 -7.36 -0.37
C HIS A 49 7.02 -7.86 -0.88
N PHE A 50 6.16 -6.96 -1.37
CA PHE A 50 4.90 -7.33 -2.02
C PHE A 50 5.15 -8.20 -3.26
N ASN A 51 6.17 -7.88 -4.06
CA ASN A 51 6.50 -8.67 -5.24
C ASN A 51 6.99 -10.09 -4.92
N VAL A 52 7.65 -10.27 -3.78
CA VAL A 52 8.07 -11.61 -3.29
C VAL A 52 6.87 -12.39 -2.73
N GLU A 53 6.06 -11.75 -1.88
CA GLU A 53 4.96 -12.44 -1.19
C GLU A 53 3.72 -12.66 -2.08
N ARG A 54 3.48 -11.76 -3.04
CA ARG A 54 2.27 -11.67 -3.88
C ARG A 54 2.60 -11.39 -5.35
N PRO A 55 3.45 -12.20 -5.99
CA PRO A 55 3.86 -11.96 -7.37
C PRO A 55 2.65 -11.97 -8.31
N ASN A 56 2.50 -10.90 -9.10
CA ASN A 56 1.41 -10.71 -10.08
C ASN A 56 -0.01 -10.63 -9.51
N GLU A 57 -0.20 -10.51 -8.19
CA GLU A 57 -1.52 -10.38 -7.56
C GLU A 57 -1.92 -8.93 -7.23
N PHE A 58 -1.05 -7.97 -7.53
CA PHE A 58 -1.30 -6.56 -7.27
C PHE A 58 -0.85 -5.65 -8.41
N GLU A 59 -1.37 -4.42 -8.39
CA GLU A 59 -0.81 -3.28 -9.10
C GLU A 59 -0.34 -2.24 -8.11
N TRP A 60 0.75 -1.55 -8.47
CA TRP A 60 1.34 -0.50 -7.64
C TRP A 60 1.40 0.80 -8.43
N GLU A 61 0.82 1.85 -7.88
CA GLU A 61 0.74 3.16 -8.50
C GLU A 61 1.11 4.24 -7.50
N TYR A 62 1.98 5.17 -7.88
CA TYR A 62 2.25 6.33 -7.04
C TYR A 62 1.18 7.41 -7.29
N LEU A 63 0.41 7.71 -6.26
CA LEU A 63 -0.56 8.80 -6.25
C LEU A 63 0.11 10.12 -5.88
N GLU A 64 1.11 10.08 -5.00
CA GLU A 64 1.91 11.22 -4.58
C GLU A 64 3.34 10.79 -4.20
N GLN A 65 4.33 11.56 -4.65
CA GLN A 65 5.76 11.21 -4.54
C GLN A 65 6.56 12.29 -3.82
N GLY A 66 6.26 12.54 -2.54
CA GLY A 66 7.10 13.33 -1.65
C GLY A 66 7.38 14.78 -2.10
N PRO A 67 8.28 15.49 -1.37
CA PRO A 67 9.02 15.03 -0.19
C PRO A 67 8.20 15.04 1.11
N GLU A 68 7.04 15.68 1.14
CA GLU A 68 6.23 15.84 2.36
C GLU A 68 5.35 14.62 2.65
N LEU A 69 4.87 13.93 1.62
CA LEU A 69 3.95 12.81 1.74
C LEU A 69 4.10 11.83 0.58
N TRP A 70 4.05 10.54 0.88
CA TRP A 70 4.08 9.48 -0.11
C TRP A 70 2.75 8.74 -0.08
N ARG A 71 2.00 8.79 -1.18
CA ARG A 71 0.70 8.11 -1.33
C ARG A 71 0.76 7.10 -2.46
N ILE A 72 0.44 5.86 -2.15
CA ILE A 72 0.56 4.74 -3.08
C ILE A 72 -0.78 4.05 -3.19
N GLY A 73 -1.28 3.88 -4.41
CA GLY A 73 -2.41 3.03 -4.74
C GLY A 73 -1.93 1.60 -4.93
N ILE A 74 -2.42 0.69 -4.10
CA ILE A 74 -2.17 -0.75 -4.23
C ILE A 74 -3.50 -1.40 -4.62
N ALA A 75 -3.62 -1.84 -5.87
CA ALA A 75 -4.82 -2.52 -6.35
C ALA A 75 -4.64 -4.03 -6.29
N LYS A 76 -5.66 -4.76 -5.85
CA LYS A 76 -5.65 -6.23 -5.88
C LYS A 76 -6.19 -6.71 -7.22
N LYS A 77 -5.45 -7.61 -7.88
CA LYS A 77 -5.87 -8.23 -9.14
C LYS A 77 -6.85 -9.38 -8.91
#